data_AF-A0A0W1APF0-F1
#
_entry.id   AF-A0A0W1APF0-F1
#
_cell.length_a   1.000
_cell.length_b   1.000
_cell.length_c   1.000
_cell.angle_alpha   90.00
_cell.angle_beta   90.00
_cell.angle_gamma   90.00
#
_symmetry.space_group_name_H-M   'P 1'
#
loop_
_entity.id
_entity.type
_entity.pdbx_description
1 polymer ?
#
loop_
_entity_poly.entity_id
_entity_poly.type
_entity_poly.pdbx_seq_one_letter_code
_entity_poly.pdbx_strand_id
1 'polypeptide(L)'
;MIIVVSILFVIFSAVAGVEIWSSVLDIVIHKSSGPRFIEPQYESAVIPTIILLVIILGYILLIVYSTNNKKQNLMITCFIISVVFFLSAPIVLGWKSNIMDYFNKVDIESNEKFLSKIQIDLMNRQTSYQIDDNATRKRLKELKTYYVAILVKKDTGEIKKEDIDFFVDIANSKEFKKVHLSFYDKSKPDAIDIYMNFEEGITNCFPVYECKNFGINIDFRQ
;
A
#
# COMPACT_ATOMS: atom_id res chain seq x y z
N MET A 1 -20.15 31.99 23.71
CA MET A 1 -18.75 31.52 23.76
C MET A 1 -18.58 30.16 24.44
N ILE A 2 -19.11 29.95 25.66
CA ILE A 2 -18.95 28.70 26.44
C ILE A 2 -19.45 27.44 25.70
N ILE A 3 -20.58 27.54 24.97
CA ILE A 3 -21.16 26.42 24.21
C ILE A 3 -20.26 26.03 23.02
N VAL A 4 -19.76 27.02 22.28
CA VAL A 4 -18.87 26.82 21.12
C VAL A 4 -17.59 26.10 21.54
N VAL A 5 -16.97 26.54 22.63
CA VAL A 5 -15.76 25.90 23.18
C VAL A 5 -16.03 24.45 23.61
N SER A 6 -17.21 24.18 24.15
CA SER A 6 -17.60 22.82 24.55
C SER A 6 -17.76 21.89 23.33
N ILE A 7 -18.37 22.37 22.25
CA ILE A 7 -18.50 21.62 20.99
C ILE A 7 -17.12 21.35 20.38
N LEU A 8 -16.22 22.35 20.38
CA LEU A 8 -14.85 22.18 19.90
C LEU A 8 -14.11 21.09 20.66
N PHE A 9 -14.27 21.01 21.98
CA PHE A 9 -13.64 19.95 22.78
C PHE A 9 -14.20 18.56 22.48
N VAL A 10 -15.50 18.46 22.19
CA VAL A 10 -16.12 17.19 21.78
C VAL A 10 -15.56 16.74 20.42
N ILE A 11 -15.45 17.65 19.45
CA ILE A 11 -14.85 17.36 18.14
C ILE A 11 -13.38 16.97 18.30
N PHE A 12 -12.61 17.73 19.07
CA PHE A 12 -11.22 17.43 19.39
C PHE A 12 -11.06 16.03 19.99
N SER A 13 -11.95 15.65 20.91
CA SER A 13 -11.93 14.33 21.56
C SER A 13 -12.14 13.17 20.58
N ALA A 14 -13.04 13.35 19.61
CA ALA A 14 -13.26 12.36 18.56
C ALA A 14 -12.02 12.18 17.68
N VAL A 15 -11.41 13.29 17.24
CA VAL A 15 -10.18 13.28 16.43
C VAL A 15 -9.00 12.70 17.22
N ALA A 16 -8.82 13.15 18.46
CA ALA A 16 -7.75 12.72 19.33
C ALA A 16 -7.78 11.20 19.58
N GLY A 17 -8.97 10.61 19.76
CA GLY A 17 -9.09 9.15 19.92
C GLY A 17 -8.49 8.36 18.75
N VAL A 18 -8.77 8.79 17.51
CA VAL A 18 -8.22 8.15 16.30
C VAL A 18 -6.72 8.40 16.19
N GLU A 19 -6.27 9.64 16.38
CA GLU A 19 -4.86 10.01 16.22
C GLU A 19 -3.95 9.37 17.29
N ILE A 20 -4.44 9.19 18.51
CA ILE A 20 -3.70 8.45 19.56
C ILE A 20 -3.46 7.01 19.11
N TRP A 21 -4.48 6.34 18.56
CA TRP A 21 -4.34 4.96 18.08
C TRP A 21 -3.28 4.87 16.98
N SER A 22 -3.40 5.69 15.93
CA SER A 22 -2.45 5.72 14.82
C SER A 22 -1.02 6.04 15.29
N SER A 23 -0.87 7.04 16.16
CA SER A 23 0.44 7.45 16.66
C SER A 23 1.12 6.37 17.50
N VAL A 24 0.37 5.67 18.36
CA VAL A 24 0.90 4.54 19.14
C VAL A 24 1.34 3.41 18.22
N LEU A 25 0.52 3.08 17.22
CA LEU A 25 0.83 2.03 16.24
C LEU A 25 2.11 2.35 15.47
N ASP A 26 2.25 3.58 14.96
CA ASP A 26 3.45 4.00 14.23
C ASP A 26 4.71 3.94 15.09
N ILE A 27 4.65 4.37 16.35
CA ILE A 27 5.79 4.29 17.28
C ILE A 27 6.19 2.83 17.53
N VAL A 28 5.22 1.94 17.72
CA VAL A 28 5.48 0.50 17.91
C VAL A 28 6.11 -0.12 16.67
N ILE A 29 5.61 0.22 15.48
CA ILE A 29 6.16 -0.27 14.21
C ILE A 29 7.61 0.19 14.02
N HIS A 30 7.91 1.46 14.28
CA HIS A 30 9.28 1.99 14.17
C HIS A 30 10.26 1.34 15.16
N LYS A 31 9.77 0.90 16.33
CA LYS A 31 10.60 0.24 17.34
C LYS A 31 10.78 -1.26 17.07
N SER A 32 9.88 -1.88 16.30
CA SER A 32 9.95 -3.29 15.95
C SER A 32 11.00 -3.54 14.87
N SER A 33 12.03 -4.33 15.18
CA SER A 33 13.08 -4.74 14.23
C SER A 33 12.69 -5.95 13.37
N GLY A 34 11.41 -6.31 13.33
CA GLY A 34 10.90 -7.44 12.55
C GLY A 34 10.44 -7.06 11.13
N PRO A 35 10.14 -8.05 10.28
CA PRO A 35 9.55 -7.79 8.96
C PRO A 35 8.25 -6.99 9.13
N ARG A 36 8.18 -5.82 8.47
CA ARG A 36 7.05 -4.91 8.55
C ARG A 36 5.93 -5.44 7.65
N PHE A 37 4.85 -5.94 8.25
CA PHE A 37 3.62 -6.30 7.53
C PHE A 37 2.67 -5.10 7.37
N ILE A 38 2.94 -4.01 8.09
CA ILE A 38 2.17 -2.77 8.09
C ILE A 38 3.17 -1.63 7.92
N GLU A 39 2.95 -0.82 6.89
CA GLU A 39 3.76 0.36 6.61
C GLU A 39 3.32 1.50 7.54
N PRO A 40 4.27 2.18 8.22
CA PRO A 40 3.91 3.28 9.12
C PRO A 40 3.35 4.47 8.33
N GLN A 41 2.43 5.21 8.92
CA GLN A 41 1.83 6.39 8.28
C GLN A 41 2.82 7.56 8.16
N TYR A 42 3.78 7.64 9.09
CA TYR A 42 4.83 8.67 9.11
C TYR A 42 6.21 8.05 8.89
N GLU A 43 7.11 8.77 8.21
CA GLU A 43 8.48 8.32 7.93
C GLU A 43 9.38 8.26 9.18
N SER A 44 8.95 8.88 10.28
CA SER A 44 9.73 8.98 11.51
C SER A 44 8.84 8.94 12.74
N ALA A 45 9.28 8.25 13.78
CA ALA A 45 8.62 8.19 15.09
C ALA A 45 8.57 9.55 15.82
N VAL A 46 9.32 10.55 15.37
CA VAL A 46 9.30 11.90 15.96
C VAL A 46 7.94 12.57 15.72
N ILE A 47 7.37 12.43 14.52
CA ILE A 47 6.09 13.04 14.14
C ILE A 47 4.92 12.55 15.03
N PRO A 48 4.65 11.23 15.17
CA PRO A 48 3.58 10.75 16.03
C PRO A 48 3.83 11.09 17.51
N THR A 49 5.09 11.21 17.94
CA THR A 49 5.42 11.67 19.30
C THR A 49 5.00 13.13 19.52
N ILE A 50 5.24 14.02 18.55
CA ILE A 50 4.80 15.42 18.61
C ILE A 50 3.28 15.51 18.61
N ILE A 51 2.60 14.72 17.78
CA ILE A 51 1.12 14.68 17.73
C ILE A 51 0.55 14.28 19.09
N LEU A 52 1.07 13.21 19.71
CA LEU A 52 0.66 12.80 21.06
C LEU A 52 0.86 13.90 22.09
N LEU A 53 1.97 14.64 22.02
CA LEU A 53 2.25 15.75 22.93
C LEU A 53 1.23 16.89 22.77
N VAL A 54 0.88 17.25 21.53
CA VAL A 54 -0.17 18.25 21.26
C VAL A 54 -1.53 17.78 21.81
N ILE A 55 -1.86 16.50 21.66
CA ILE A 55 -3.10 15.93 22.18
C ILE A 55 -3.14 16.00 23.71
N ILE A 56 -2.04 15.64 24.40
CA ILE A 56 -1.91 15.75 25.86
C ILE A 56 -2.14 17.19 26.32
N LEU A 57 -1.51 18.17 25.64
CA LEU A 57 -1.73 19.58 25.94
C LEU A 57 -3.20 19.99 25.76
N GLY A 58 -3.86 19.50 24.71
CA GLY A 58 -5.28 19.73 24.47
C GLY A 58 -6.18 19.20 25.61
N TYR A 59 -5.90 18.00 26.13
CA TYR A 59 -6.63 17.47 27.28
C TYR A 59 -6.35 18.23 28.59
N ILE A 60 -5.13 18.71 28.80
CA ILE A 60 -4.83 19.57 29.95
C ILE A 60 -5.68 20.84 29.89
N LEU A 61 -5.76 21.49 28.72
CA LEU A 61 -6.62 22.66 28.52
C LEU A 61 -8.10 22.33 28.76
N LEU A 62 -8.58 21.18 28.27
CA LEU A 62 -9.94 20.70 28.54
C LEU A 62 -10.21 20.55 30.04
N ILE A 63 -9.29 19.94 30.80
CA ILE A 63 -9.44 19.70 32.24
C ILE A 63 -9.47 21.04 32.99
N VAL A 64 -8.55 21.95 32.69
CA VAL A 64 -8.50 23.29 33.31
C VAL A 64 -9.78 24.06 33.01
N TYR A 65 -10.21 24.08 31.75
CA TYR A 65 -11.46 24.73 31.34
C TYR A 65 -12.68 24.13 32.04
N SER A 66 -12.76 22.80 32.11
CA SER A 66 -13.91 22.10 32.70
C SER A 66 -13.99 22.31 34.20
N THR A 67 -12.86 22.35 34.90
CA THR A 67 -12.78 22.61 36.34
C THR A 67 -13.17 24.06 36.65
N ASN A 68 -12.59 25.03 35.94
CA ASN A 68 -12.85 26.44 36.16
C ASN A 68 -14.32 26.82 35.91
N ASN A 69 -14.99 26.14 34.98
CA ASN A 69 -16.39 26.40 34.62
C ASN A 69 -17.39 25.43 35.27
N LYS A 70 -16.95 24.56 36.20
CA LYS A 70 -17.78 23.54 36.86
C LYS A 70 -18.53 22.62 35.87
N LYS A 71 -17.89 22.27 34.74
CA LYS A 71 -18.43 21.43 33.65
C LYS A 71 -17.88 20.01 33.69
N GLN A 72 -17.94 19.34 34.84
CA GLN A 72 -17.42 17.96 34.99
C GLN A 72 -18.06 16.98 34.00
N ASN A 73 -19.35 17.14 33.69
CA ASN A 73 -20.04 16.31 32.70
C ASN A 73 -19.39 16.41 31.31
N LEU A 74 -18.91 17.58 30.90
CA LEU A 74 -18.25 17.76 29.60
C LEU A 74 -16.95 16.96 29.53
N MET A 75 -16.15 16.98 30.61
CA MET A 75 -14.91 16.22 30.71
C MET A 75 -15.16 14.71 30.56
N ILE A 76 -16.17 14.19 31.27
CA ILE A 76 -16.55 12.77 31.20
C ILE A 76 -17.03 12.40 29.79
N THR A 77 -17.90 13.23 29.18
CA THR A 77 -18.37 13.00 27.81
C THR A 77 -17.22 12.98 26.81
N CYS A 78 -16.30 13.94 26.88
CA CYS A 78 -15.12 14.01 26.03
C CYS A 78 -14.24 12.75 26.19
N PHE A 79 -14.01 12.31 27.42
CA PHE A 79 -13.25 11.08 27.69
C PHE A 79 -13.91 9.85 27.07
N ILE A 80 -15.21 9.65 27.27
CA ILE A 80 -15.97 8.52 26.69
C ILE A 80 -15.88 8.53 25.17
N ILE A 81 -16.09 9.70 24.54
CA ILE A 81 -15.98 9.85 23.09
C ILE A 81 -14.59 9.45 22.61
N SER A 82 -13.55 9.93 23.27
CA SER A 82 -12.16 9.62 22.91
C SER A 82 -11.88 8.12 22.95
N VAL A 83 -12.36 7.42 23.99
CA VAL A 83 -12.21 5.97 24.13
C VAL A 83 -12.97 5.23 23.03
N VAL A 84 -14.20 5.64 22.71
CA VAL A 84 -15.00 5.02 21.63
C VAL A 84 -14.29 5.15 20.28
N PHE A 85 -13.74 6.33 19.98
CA PHE A 85 -13.00 6.55 18.72
C PHE A 85 -11.64 5.83 18.69
N PHE A 86 -10.94 5.73 19.82
CA PHE A 86 -9.72 4.94 19.93
C PHE A 86 -9.96 3.45 19.64
N LEU A 87 -11.04 2.88 20.18
CA LEU A 87 -11.38 1.48 19.96
C LEU A 87 -11.94 1.21 18.55
N SER A 88 -12.60 2.19 17.92
CA SER A 88 -13.12 2.06 16.56
C SER A 88 -12.09 2.36 15.47
N ALA A 89 -11.02 3.08 15.79
CA ALA A 89 -9.92 3.40 14.88
C ALA A 89 -9.39 2.20 14.06
N PRO A 90 -9.08 1.02 14.64
CA PRO A 90 -8.62 -0.13 13.85
C PRO A 90 -9.65 -0.61 12.82
N ILE A 91 -10.94 -0.54 13.14
CA ILE A 91 -12.02 -0.89 12.21
C ILE A 91 -12.06 0.11 11.06
N VAL A 92 -12.01 1.42 11.37
CA VAL A 92 -12.04 2.50 10.37
C VAL A 92 -10.83 2.42 9.44
N LEU A 93 -9.64 2.13 9.98
CA LEU A 93 -8.42 1.95 9.18
C LEU A 93 -8.52 0.75 8.24
N GLY A 94 -9.08 -0.38 8.69
CA GLY A 94 -9.34 -1.54 7.83
C GLY A 94 -10.39 -1.28 6.74
N TRP A 95 -11.35 -0.38 6.99
CA TRP A 95 -12.30 0.05 5.96
C TRP A 95 -11.62 0.93 4.90
N LYS A 96 -10.70 1.81 5.32
CA LYS A 96 -9.93 2.67 4.41
C LYS A 96 -9.12 1.84 3.42
N SER A 97 -8.43 0.79 3.86
CA SER A 97 -7.67 -0.08 2.95
C SER A 97 -8.57 -0.78 1.93
N ASN A 98 -9.70 -1.34 2.37
CA ASN A 98 -10.65 -2.01 1.48
C ASN A 98 -11.29 -1.06 0.45
N ILE A 99 -11.58 0.18 0.86
CA ILE A 99 -12.13 1.20 -0.04
C ILE A 99 -11.08 1.63 -1.06
N MET A 100 -9.83 1.84 -0.63
CA MET A 100 -8.74 2.21 -1.52
C MET A 100 -8.46 1.10 -2.55
N ASP A 101 -8.52 -0.16 -2.13
CA ASP A 101 -8.40 -1.32 -3.01
C ASP A 101 -9.59 -1.46 -3.98
N TYR A 102 -10.79 -1.07 -3.55
CA TYR A 102 -11.97 -1.04 -4.42
C TYR A 102 -11.85 -0.01 -5.54
N PHE A 103 -11.36 1.21 -5.23
CA PHE A 103 -11.18 2.27 -6.22
C PHE A 103 -9.98 2.03 -7.15
N ASN A 104 -8.94 1.34 -6.67
CA ASN A 104 -7.76 1.01 -7.47
C ASN A 104 -7.85 -0.39 -8.11
N LYS A 105 -9.05 -0.97 -8.15
CA LYS A 105 -9.26 -2.29 -8.73
C LYS A 105 -9.07 -2.22 -10.25
N VAL A 106 -8.14 -3.02 -10.76
CA VAL A 106 -7.99 -3.26 -12.19
C VAL A 106 -9.07 -4.24 -12.62
N ASP A 107 -9.95 -3.80 -13.52
CA ASP A 107 -10.95 -4.66 -14.12
C ASP A 107 -10.39 -5.46 -15.31
N ILE A 108 -11.18 -6.43 -15.79
CA ILE A 108 -10.77 -7.33 -16.88
C ILE A 108 -10.53 -6.54 -18.17
N GLU A 109 -11.39 -5.57 -18.49
CA GLU A 109 -11.28 -4.78 -19.72
C GLU A 109 -10.02 -3.91 -19.74
N SER A 110 -9.70 -3.26 -18.62
CA SER A 110 -8.49 -2.46 -18.46
C SER A 110 -7.25 -3.34 -18.56
N ASN A 111 -7.29 -4.54 -17.98
CA ASN A 111 -6.19 -5.49 -18.15
C ASN A 111 -6.07 -5.99 -19.60
N GLU A 112 -7.17 -6.18 -20.32
CA GLU A 112 -7.15 -6.56 -21.74
C GLU A 112 -6.51 -5.46 -22.61
N LYS A 113 -6.69 -4.17 -22.28
CA LYS A 113 -5.98 -3.05 -22.94
C LYS A 113 -4.47 -3.14 -22.70
N PHE A 114 -4.06 -3.43 -21.47
CA PHE A 114 -2.65 -3.66 -21.12
C PHE A 114 -2.05 -4.84 -21.89
N LEU A 115 -2.76 -5.98 -21.93
CA LEU A 115 -2.31 -7.15 -22.68
C LEU A 115 -2.24 -6.90 -24.18
N SER A 116 -3.19 -6.14 -24.73
CA SER A 116 -3.19 -5.76 -26.15
C SER A 116 -1.95 -4.95 -26.51
N LYS A 117 -1.52 -4.03 -25.63
CA LYS A 117 -0.28 -3.27 -25.81
C LYS A 117 0.94 -4.20 -25.84
N ILE A 118 1.07 -5.09 -24.85
CA ILE A 118 2.14 -6.09 -24.81
C ILE A 118 2.12 -6.94 -26.09
N GLN A 119 0.94 -7.40 -26.52
CA GLN A 119 0.80 -8.24 -27.70
C GLN A 119 1.27 -7.54 -28.98
N ILE A 120 0.96 -6.25 -29.15
CA ILE A 120 1.46 -5.45 -30.28
C ILE A 120 2.98 -5.38 -30.26
N ASP A 121 3.58 -5.12 -29.09
CA ASP A 121 5.04 -5.02 -28.96
C ASP A 121 5.74 -6.38 -29.17
N LEU A 122 5.13 -7.48 -28.71
CA LEU A 122 5.58 -8.85 -28.96
C LEU A 122 5.64 -9.16 -30.46
N MET A 123 4.61 -8.76 -31.21
CA MET A 123 4.53 -8.94 -32.67
C MET A 123 5.57 -8.10 -33.40
N ASN A 124 5.78 -6.85 -32.98
CA ASN A 124 6.74 -5.94 -33.61
C ASN A 124 8.20 -6.41 -33.45
N ARG A 125 8.56 -6.97 -32.29
CA ARG A 125 9.93 -7.45 -32.01
C ARG A 125 10.18 -8.91 -32.38
N GLN A 126 9.17 -9.65 -32.86
CA GLN A 126 9.27 -11.09 -33.12
C GLN A 126 9.86 -11.87 -31.94
N THR A 127 9.42 -11.55 -30.72
CA THR A 127 9.96 -12.20 -29.52
C THR A 127 9.49 -13.65 -29.39
N SER A 128 10.28 -14.47 -28.69
CA SER A 128 9.94 -15.86 -28.37
C SER A 128 8.93 -15.99 -27.22
N TYR A 129 8.10 -14.99 -26.96
CA TYR A 129 7.14 -15.00 -25.85
C TYR A 129 5.70 -15.00 -26.34
N GLN A 130 4.80 -15.53 -25.50
CA GLN A 130 3.35 -15.42 -25.67
C GLN A 130 2.70 -15.14 -24.31
N ILE A 131 1.56 -14.46 -24.35
CA ILE A 131 0.74 -14.26 -23.16
C ILE A 131 -0.07 -15.54 -22.90
N ASP A 132 -0.07 -16.02 -21.66
CA ASP A 132 -1.03 -17.04 -21.20
C ASP A 132 -2.27 -16.34 -20.64
N ASP A 133 -3.30 -16.19 -21.48
CA ASP A 133 -4.54 -15.51 -21.12
C ASP A 133 -5.27 -16.16 -19.95
N ASN A 134 -5.19 -17.48 -19.82
CA ASN A 134 -5.90 -18.21 -18.76
C ASN A 134 -5.21 -18.02 -17.41
N ALA A 135 -3.89 -18.19 -17.38
CA ALA A 135 -3.08 -17.93 -16.19
C ALA A 135 -3.19 -16.45 -15.79
N THR A 136 -3.16 -15.54 -16.76
CA THR A 136 -3.30 -14.10 -16.53
C THR A 136 -4.66 -13.74 -15.91
N ARG A 137 -5.77 -14.24 -16.47
CA ARG A 137 -7.10 -13.99 -15.88
C ARG A 137 -7.25 -14.56 -14.48
N LYS A 138 -6.65 -15.72 -14.21
CA LYS A 138 -6.63 -16.30 -12.87
C LYS A 138 -5.87 -15.39 -11.90
N ARG A 139 -4.67 -14.97 -12.31
CA ARG A 139 -3.79 -14.14 -11.47
C ARG A 139 -4.34 -12.73 -11.25
N LEU A 140 -5.03 -12.14 -12.23
CA LEU A 140 -5.73 -10.85 -12.08
C LEU A 140 -6.81 -10.90 -10.98
N LYS A 141 -7.51 -12.03 -10.81
CA LYS A 141 -8.52 -12.18 -9.75
C LYS A 141 -7.89 -12.20 -8.35
N GLU A 142 -6.66 -12.69 -8.25
CA GLU A 142 -5.87 -12.72 -7.02
C GLU A 142 -5.27 -11.34 -6.74
N LEU A 143 -4.64 -10.73 -7.76
CA LEU A 143 -3.95 -9.44 -7.69
C LEU A 143 -4.83 -8.31 -8.23
N LYS A 144 -5.97 -8.09 -7.60
CA LYS A 144 -7.03 -7.17 -8.05
C LYS A 144 -6.61 -5.72 -8.29
N THR A 145 -5.47 -5.30 -7.76
CA THR A 145 -4.93 -3.94 -7.85
C THR A 145 -3.76 -3.81 -8.81
N TYR A 146 -3.38 -4.90 -9.50
CA TYR A 146 -2.29 -4.94 -10.47
C TYR A 146 -2.82 -5.26 -11.86
N TYR A 147 -2.25 -4.59 -12.86
CA TYR A 147 -2.26 -5.10 -14.23
C TYR A 147 -1.35 -6.32 -14.28
N VAL A 148 -1.82 -7.41 -14.87
CA VAL A 148 -1.12 -8.69 -14.83
C VAL A 148 -0.87 -9.18 -16.26
N ALA A 149 0.35 -9.63 -16.52
CA ALA A 149 0.69 -10.40 -17.71
C ALA A 149 1.55 -11.62 -17.35
N ILE A 150 1.08 -12.81 -17.73
CA ILE A 150 1.85 -14.05 -17.63
C ILE A 150 2.48 -14.32 -19.00
N LEU A 151 3.80 -14.20 -19.06
CA LEU A 151 4.62 -14.29 -20.27
C LEU A 151 5.29 -15.67 -20.32
N VAL A 152 4.86 -16.49 -21.27
CA VAL A 152 5.40 -17.83 -21.47
C VAL A 152 6.38 -17.83 -22.64
N LYS A 153 7.60 -18.28 -22.39
CA LYS A 153 8.60 -18.48 -23.45
C LYS A 153 8.21 -19.68 -24.33
N LYS A 154 8.27 -19.49 -25.64
CA LYS A 154 7.95 -20.49 -26.67
C LYS A 154 9.09 -21.47 -26.89
N ASP A 155 10.32 -20.95 -26.90
CA ASP A 155 11.52 -21.73 -27.16
C ASP A 155 12.21 -22.13 -25.86
N THR A 156 12.82 -23.31 -25.85
CA THR A 156 13.64 -23.77 -24.72
C THR A 156 14.91 -22.92 -24.62
N GLY A 157 15.13 -22.27 -23.49
CA GLY A 157 16.34 -21.51 -23.24
C GLY A 157 16.18 -20.44 -22.18
N GLU A 158 17.27 -20.09 -21.52
CA GLU A 158 17.27 -19.18 -20.38
C GLU A 158 16.63 -17.83 -20.70
N ILE A 159 15.79 -17.35 -19.80
CA ILE A 159 15.25 -15.99 -19.81
C ILE A 159 16.45 -15.04 -19.69
N LYS A 160 16.60 -14.13 -20.65
CA LYS A 160 17.73 -13.20 -20.67
C LYS A 160 17.35 -11.87 -20.04
N LYS A 161 18.36 -11.12 -19.63
CA LYS A 161 18.15 -9.77 -19.08
C LYS A 161 17.47 -8.85 -20.09
N GLU A 162 17.85 -8.93 -21.36
CA GLU A 162 17.28 -8.09 -22.42
C GLU A 162 15.79 -8.39 -22.65
N ASP A 163 15.36 -9.63 -22.36
CA ASP A 163 13.95 -10.00 -22.38
C ASP A 163 13.22 -9.23 -21.27
N ILE A 164 13.74 -9.26 -20.04
CA ILE A 164 13.14 -8.59 -18.88
C ILE A 164 13.10 -7.07 -19.07
N ASP A 165 14.22 -6.45 -19.44
CA ASP A 165 14.34 -5.00 -19.63
C ASP A 165 13.29 -4.51 -20.64
N PHE A 166 13.05 -5.27 -21.71
CA PHE A 166 12.03 -4.95 -22.71
C PHE A 166 10.60 -4.88 -22.14
N PHE A 167 10.19 -5.88 -21.37
CA PHE A 167 8.82 -5.88 -20.82
C PHE A 167 8.67 -4.88 -19.68
N VAL A 168 9.73 -4.65 -18.90
CA VAL A 168 9.77 -3.58 -17.90
C VAL A 168 9.55 -2.23 -18.59
N ASP A 169 10.21 -1.95 -19.71
CA ASP A 169 10.01 -0.70 -20.45
C ASP A 169 8.57 -0.53 -20.95
N ILE A 170 7.93 -1.61 -21.43
CA ILE A 170 6.52 -1.57 -21.89
C ILE A 170 5.56 -1.31 -20.73
N ALA A 171 5.81 -2.00 -19.61
CA ALA A 171 5.03 -1.94 -18.39
C ALA A 171 5.19 -0.61 -17.65
N ASN A 172 6.33 0.06 -17.82
CA ASN A 172 6.62 1.35 -17.18
C ASN A 172 5.90 2.51 -17.88
N SER A 173 4.57 2.50 -17.82
CA SER A 173 3.68 3.50 -18.40
C SER A 173 2.81 4.16 -17.34
N LYS A 174 2.60 5.48 -17.44
CA LYS A 174 1.66 6.22 -16.59
C LYS A 174 0.24 5.64 -16.62
N GLU A 175 -0.10 5.00 -17.72
CA GLU A 175 -1.38 4.32 -17.93
C GLU A 175 -1.55 3.10 -17.03
N PHE A 176 -0.46 2.40 -16.68
CA PHE A 176 -0.47 1.16 -15.92
C PHE A 176 0.29 1.36 -14.60
N LYS A 177 -0.40 1.94 -13.60
CA LYS A 177 0.22 2.37 -12.35
C LYS A 177 0.92 1.25 -11.56
N LYS A 178 0.32 0.05 -11.52
CA LYS A 178 0.83 -1.12 -10.79
C LYS A 178 0.80 -2.33 -11.71
N VAL A 179 1.95 -2.91 -11.98
CA VAL A 179 2.08 -4.03 -12.93
C VAL A 179 2.73 -5.23 -12.25
N HIS A 180 2.21 -6.42 -12.53
CA HIS A 180 2.83 -7.70 -12.23
C HIS A 180 3.12 -8.44 -13.55
N LEU A 181 4.40 -8.62 -13.84
CA LEU A 181 4.89 -9.43 -14.94
C LEU A 181 5.39 -10.76 -14.38
N SER A 182 4.94 -11.88 -14.93
CA SER A 182 5.43 -13.20 -14.55
C SER A 182 6.00 -13.90 -15.76
N PHE A 183 7.27 -14.27 -15.71
CA PHE A 183 7.99 -14.93 -16.79
C PHE A 183 8.10 -16.41 -16.51
N TYR A 184 7.55 -17.22 -17.41
CA TYR A 184 7.58 -18.66 -17.32
C TYR A 184 8.38 -19.26 -18.46
N ASP A 185 9.36 -20.10 -18.11
CA ASP A 185 10.03 -21.00 -19.04
C ASP A 185 9.51 -22.41 -18.76
N LYS A 186 8.90 -23.06 -19.77
CA LYS A 186 8.37 -24.42 -19.62
C LYS A 186 9.43 -25.45 -19.23
N SER A 187 10.71 -25.16 -19.44
CA SER A 187 11.83 -26.01 -19.07
C SER A 187 12.29 -25.83 -17.61
N LYS A 188 11.82 -24.79 -16.91
CA LYS A 188 12.14 -24.51 -15.51
C LYS A 188 10.86 -24.54 -14.65
N PRO A 189 10.95 -25.03 -13.40
CA PRO A 189 9.79 -25.08 -12.50
C PRO A 189 9.40 -23.70 -11.96
N ASP A 190 10.36 -22.79 -11.81
CA ASP A 190 10.17 -21.51 -11.15
C ASP A 190 9.91 -20.38 -12.18
N ALA A 191 8.90 -19.56 -11.90
CA ALA A 191 8.64 -18.33 -12.63
C ALA A 191 9.45 -17.17 -12.04
N ILE A 192 9.82 -16.21 -12.88
CA ILE A 192 10.36 -14.93 -12.42
C ILE A 192 9.20 -13.93 -12.38
N ASP A 193 8.81 -13.52 -11.19
CA ASP A 193 7.80 -12.51 -10.94
C ASP A 193 8.46 -11.15 -10.72
N ILE A 194 7.99 -10.13 -11.42
CA ILE A 194 8.42 -8.74 -11.30
C ILE A 194 7.21 -7.87 -11.01
N TYR A 195 7.26 -7.13 -9.91
CA TYR A 195 6.26 -6.17 -9.49
C TYR A 195 6.79 -4.77 -9.73
N MET A 196 5.96 -3.92 -10.30
CA MET A 196 6.33 -2.57 -10.69
C MET A 196 5.28 -1.55 -10.28
N ASN A 197 5.77 -0.37 -9.97
CA ASN A 197 5.00 0.85 -9.81
C ASN A 197 5.58 1.89 -10.77
N PHE A 198 4.73 2.60 -11.53
CA PHE A 198 5.20 3.62 -12.47
C PHE A 198 6.11 4.69 -11.82
N GLU A 199 5.85 5.06 -10.56
CA GLU A 199 6.61 6.10 -9.86
C GLU A 199 7.94 5.59 -9.30
N GLU A 200 7.98 4.33 -8.88
CA GLU A 200 9.11 3.74 -8.14
C GLU A 200 9.94 2.77 -9.01
N GLY A 201 9.46 2.43 -10.21
CA GLY A 201 10.06 1.40 -11.06
C GLY A 201 9.76 -0.01 -10.55
N ILE A 202 10.77 -0.88 -10.49
CA ILE A 202 10.63 -2.25 -9.97
C ILE A 202 10.59 -2.20 -8.45
N THR A 203 9.44 -2.55 -7.87
CA THR A 203 9.24 -2.54 -6.41
C THR A 203 9.54 -3.88 -5.77
N ASN A 204 9.36 -4.99 -6.50
CA ASN A 204 9.69 -6.33 -6.00
C ASN A 204 10.00 -7.29 -7.16
N CYS A 205 10.78 -8.34 -6.88
CA CYS A 205 11.15 -9.37 -7.82
C CYS A 205 11.42 -10.69 -7.09
N PHE A 206 10.88 -11.79 -7.61
CA PHE A 206 11.03 -13.12 -7.08
C PHE A 206 11.27 -14.14 -8.21
N PRO A 207 12.09 -15.19 -8.02
CA PRO A 207 12.91 -15.43 -6.85
C PRO A 207 14.18 -14.54 -6.82
N VAL A 208 14.57 -14.11 -5.63
CA VAL A 208 15.65 -13.12 -5.41
C VAL A 208 16.97 -13.52 -6.08
N TYR A 209 17.28 -14.82 -6.15
CA TYR A 209 18.51 -15.30 -6.76
C TYR A 209 18.53 -15.08 -8.28
N GLU A 210 17.40 -15.29 -8.98
CA GLU A 210 17.29 -14.98 -10.41
C GLU A 210 17.27 -13.47 -10.63
N CYS A 211 16.55 -12.71 -9.81
CA CYS A 211 16.49 -11.24 -9.93
C CYS A 211 17.87 -10.58 -9.86
N LYS A 212 18.75 -11.08 -9.00
CA LYS A 212 20.15 -10.61 -8.92
C LYS A 212 20.93 -10.87 -10.20
N ASN A 213 20.69 -11.99 -10.89
CA ASN A 213 21.34 -12.31 -12.16
C ASN A 213 20.97 -11.29 -13.26
N PHE A 214 19.79 -10.67 -13.15
CA PHE A 214 19.35 -9.60 -14.05
C PHE A 214 19.80 -8.20 -13.61
N GLY A 215 20.51 -8.09 -12.48
CA GLY A 215 20.92 -6.81 -11.91
C GLY A 215 19.78 -6.05 -11.23
N ILE A 216 18.68 -6.72 -10.92
CA ILE A 216 17.57 -6.17 -10.14
C ILE A 216 17.94 -6.29 -8.65
N ASN A 217 18.55 -5.24 -8.10
CA ASN A 217 18.81 -5.13 -6.67
C ASN A 217 17.68 -4.35 -6.01
N ILE A 218 16.75 -5.07 -5.41
CA ILE A 218 15.72 -4.46 -4.56
C ILE A 218 16.35 -4.33 -3.18
N ASP A 219 16.67 -3.10 -2.79
CA ASP A 219 17.12 -2.82 -1.44
C ASP A 219 15.88 -2.89 -0.53
N PHE A 220 15.79 -3.94 0.29
CA PHE A 220 14.71 -4.11 1.28
C PHE A 220 14.81 -3.10 2.45
N ARG A 221 15.50 -1.97 2.24
CA ARG A 221 15.66 -0.88 3.21
C ARG A 221 14.90 0.36 2.76
N GLN A 222 13.58 0.34 2.92
CA GLN A 222 12.79 1.55 3.20
C GLN A 222 11.80 1.22 4.33
#